data_AF-A0A4V0XF07-F1
#
_entry.id   AF-A0A4V0XF07-F1
#
_cell.length_a   1.000
_cell.length_b   1.000
_cell.length_c   1.000
_cell.angle_alpha   90.00
_cell.angle_beta   90.00
_cell.angle_gamma   90.00
#
_symmetry.space_group_name_H-M   'P 1'
#
loop_
_entity.id
_entity.type
_entity.pdbx_description
1 polymer ?
#
loop_
_entity_poly.entity_id
_entity_poly.type
_entity_poly.pdbx_seq_one_letter_code
_entity_poly.pdbx_strand_id
1 'polypeptide(L)'
;MFFLMALACDLPKPPEPAKPKTPACELALDKLPGSAWLYSKPQPSGANKPDPTARLRFRDEAGALKADYTAGSSSDVFQYDCASDGKIATCTESNPHADAFCMGYAAVHDGVCDPAAVSTLTGIPLDVVTKAAETVNADLKKLKGDEIAQQRKSDNSPNNKMRGKFKVAIDKGNCGLTVVDKYMTMVDGKVNEFENVIGTAKFTKTEENFTWESCKDADSAWAPGPDDSHLAAQPAGAIKFSAMLQKDQQKGTAGCTLTAEVYKDWIKAEGELTATTDAKWGPRWDTSISLSETGKHVVYFDRYKTCDGKKERIGMTCAMVRVE
;
A
#
# COMPACT_ATOMS: atom_id res chain seq x y z
N MET A 1 -77.40 -2.17 -33.19
CA MET A 1 -76.26 -2.51 -32.31
C MET A 1 -75.37 -3.47 -33.09
N PHE A 2 -74.36 -2.94 -33.78
CA PHE A 2 -73.43 -3.72 -34.61
C PHE A 2 -72.19 -4.02 -33.77
N PHE A 3 -71.94 -5.30 -33.50
CA PHE A 3 -70.75 -5.76 -32.79
C PHE A 3 -69.61 -5.90 -33.81
N LEU A 4 -68.66 -4.97 -33.80
CA LEU A 4 -67.39 -5.11 -34.52
C LEU A 4 -66.50 -6.08 -33.73
N MET A 5 -66.30 -7.30 -34.24
CA MET A 5 -65.22 -8.18 -33.80
C MET A 5 -63.90 -7.71 -34.43
N ALA A 6 -63.00 -7.19 -33.61
CA ALA A 6 -61.62 -6.92 -34.01
C ALA A 6 -60.81 -8.21 -33.94
N LEU A 7 -60.38 -8.72 -35.10
CA LEU A 7 -59.33 -9.74 -35.22
C LEU A 7 -57.98 -9.08 -34.89
N ALA A 8 -57.51 -9.26 -33.66
CA ALA A 8 -56.14 -8.95 -33.29
C ALA A 8 -55.22 -10.01 -33.91
N CYS A 9 -54.41 -9.61 -34.90
CA CYS A 9 -53.33 -10.42 -35.42
C CYS A 9 -52.23 -10.53 -34.35
N ASP A 10 -52.01 -11.73 -33.82
CA ASP A 10 -50.83 -12.09 -33.05
C ASP A 10 -49.60 -12.02 -33.96
N LEU A 11 -48.96 -10.85 -34.01
CA LEU A 11 -47.63 -10.72 -34.61
C LEU A 11 -46.62 -11.47 -33.72
N PRO A 12 -45.80 -12.37 -34.28
CA PRO A 12 -44.78 -13.07 -33.52
C PRO A 12 -43.83 -12.06 -32.90
N LYS A 13 -43.69 -12.15 -31.57
CA LYS A 13 -42.81 -11.30 -30.77
C LYS A 13 -41.41 -11.28 -31.40
N PRO A 14 -40.84 -10.11 -31.75
CA PRO A 14 -39.51 -10.03 -32.32
C PRO A 14 -38.52 -10.81 -31.45
N PRO A 15 -37.62 -11.61 -32.04
CA PRO A 15 -36.63 -12.36 -31.28
C PRO A 15 -35.85 -11.37 -30.40
N GLU A 16 -35.80 -11.68 -29.11
CA GLU A 16 -35.12 -10.87 -28.11
C GLU A 16 -33.67 -10.66 -28.58
N PRO A 17 -33.16 -9.42 -28.64
CA PRO A 17 -31.82 -9.14 -29.11
C PRO A 17 -30.83 -10.03 -28.36
N ALA A 18 -30.04 -10.82 -29.09
CA ALA A 18 -29.07 -11.71 -28.49
C ALA A 18 -28.17 -10.89 -27.55
N LYS A 19 -28.20 -11.21 -26.25
CA LYS A 19 -27.34 -10.54 -25.27
C LYS A 19 -25.90 -10.58 -25.79
N PRO A 20 -25.19 -9.44 -25.84
CA PRO A 20 -23.80 -9.41 -26.26
C PRO A 20 -23.04 -10.49 -25.47
N LYS A 21 -22.38 -11.41 -26.18
CA LYS A 21 -21.53 -12.41 -25.53
C LYS A 21 -20.46 -11.65 -24.78
N THR A 22 -20.48 -11.73 -23.44
CA THR A 22 -19.43 -11.18 -22.60
C THR A 22 -18.08 -11.71 -23.11
N PRO A 23 -17.10 -10.85 -23.44
CA PRO A 23 -15.80 -11.30 -23.90
C PRO A 23 -15.21 -12.27 -22.87
N ALA A 24 -14.65 -13.37 -23.35
CA ALA A 24 -14.06 -14.38 -22.48
C ALA A 24 -12.89 -13.77 -21.70
N CYS A 25 -12.85 -14.00 -20.39
CA CYS A 25 -11.77 -13.49 -19.56
C CYS A 25 -10.45 -14.23 -19.87
N GLU A 26 -9.48 -13.54 -20.46
CA GLU A 26 -8.15 -14.08 -20.76
C GLU A 26 -7.13 -13.96 -19.61
N LEU A 27 -7.60 -13.54 -18.42
CA LEU A 27 -6.76 -13.34 -17.25
C LEU A 27 -6.19 -14.68 -16.75
N ALA A 28 -4.89 -14.69 -16.50
CA ALA A 28 -4.13 -15.84 -16.00
C ALA A 28 -2.99 -15.35 -15.09
N LEU A 29 -2.46 -16.22 -14.22
CA LEU A 29 -1.45 -15.84 -13.23
C LEU A 29 -0.12 -15.41 -13.85
N ASP A 30 0.28 -16.04 -14.96
CA ASP A 30 1.47 -15.71 -15.74
C ASP A 30 1.36 -14.37 -16.47
N LYS A 31 0.14 -13.85 -16.64
CA LYS A 31 -0.15 -12.53 -17.22
C LYS A 31 -0.33 -11.42 -16.18
N LEU A 32 -0.08 -11.71 -14.90
CA LEU A 32 -0.15 -10.69 -13.86
C LEU A 32 0.95 -9.62 -13.97
N PRO A 33 2.23 -9.93 -14.29
CA PRO A 33 3.27 -8.91 -14.36
C PRO A 33 2.88 -7.70 -15.24
N GLY A 34 3.13 -6.50 -14.73
CA GLY A 34 2.76 -5.24 -15.39
C GLY A 34 1.31 -4.81 -15.19
N SER A 35 0.54 -5.48 -14.34
CA SER A 35 -0.84 -5.10 -14.03
C SER A 35 -1.01 -4.50 -12.62
N ALA A 36 -2.00 -3.62 -12.49
CA ALA A 36 -2.41 -3.01 -11.23
C ALA A 36 -3.89 -3.30 -10.92
N TRP A 37 -4.22 -3.38 -9.63
CA TRP A 37 -5.52 -3.81 -9.14
C TRP A 37 -5.94 -3.04 -7.89
N LEU A 38 -7.22 -2.72 -7.78
CA LEU A 38 -7.82 -2.05 -6.62
C LEU A 38 -8.78 -2.98 -5.89
N TYR A 39 -8.78 -2.89 -4.57
CA TYR A 39 -9.79 -3.52 -3.74
C TYR A 39 -11.19 -3.03 -4.13
N SER A 40 -12.08 -3.96 -4.45
CA SER A 40 -13.49 -3.68 -4.72
C SER A 40 -14.27 -3.65 -3.41
N LYS A 41 -14.29 -2.50 -2.73
CA LYS A 41 -14.90 -2.33 -1.41
C LYS A 41 -16.43 -2.37 -1.48
N PRO A 42 -17.07 -3.31 -0.76
CA PRO A 42 -18.53 -3.36 -0.68
C PRO A 42 -19.11 -2.08 -0.06
N GLN A 43 -20.18 -1.57 -0.65
CA GLN A 43 -20.96 -0.45 -0.15
C GLN A 43 -22.26 -0.96 0.50
N PRO A 44 -22.88 -0.21 1.42
CA PRO A 44 -24.18 -0.57 2.00
C PRO A 44 -25.30 -0.76 0.95
N SER A 45 -25.17 -0.12 -0.22
CA SER A 45 -26.09 -0.27 -1.35
C SER A 45 -25.95 -1.62 -2.08
N GLY A 46 -24.95 -2.43 -1.74
CA GLY A 46 -24.59 -3.67 -2.44
C GLY A 46 -23.70 -3.46 -3.67
N ALA A 47 -23.45 -2.20 -4.09
CA ALA A 47 -22.46 -1.90 -5.12
C ALA A 47 -21.04 -2.02 -4.56
N ASN A 48 -20.06 -2.32 -5.41
CA ASN A 48 -18.64 -2.24 -5.04
C ASN A 48 -18.03 -0.94 -5.56
N LYS A 49 -17.24 -0.25 -4.73
CA LYS A 49 -16.45 0.93 -5.11
C LYS A 49 -14.97 0.56 -5.06
N PRO A 50 -14.16 0.83 -6.10
CA PRO A 50 -12.72 0.70 -6.01
C PRO A 50 -12.14 1.56 -4.87
N ASP A 51 -11.28 0.99 -4.05
CA ASP A 51 -10.63 1.65 -2.91
C ASP A 51 -9.10 1.72 -3.14
N PRO A 52 -8.53 2.92 -3.37
CA PRO A 52 -7.10 3.08 -3.65
C PRO A 52 -6.19 2.81 -2.44
N THR A 53 -6.75 2.73 -1.23
CA THR A 53 -5.98 2.42 -0.01
C THR A 53 -5.49 0.98 0.04
N ALA A 54 -6.16 0.07 -0.66
CA ALA A 54 -5.75 -1.33 -0.82
C ALA A 54 -5.57 -1.65 -2.30
N ARG A 55 -4.33 -1.50 -2.77
CA ARG A 55 -3.98 -1.69 -4.19
C ARG A 55 -2.76 -2.57 -4.38
N LEU A 56 -2.78 -3.35 -5.44
CA LEU A 56 -1.77 -4.33 -5.81
C LEU A 56 -1.16 -4.00 -7.16
N ARG A 57 0.15 -4.10 -7.29
CA ARG A 57 0.86 -4.11 -8.59
C ARG A 57 1.72 -5.36 -8.67
N PHE A 58 1.60 -6.10 -9.77
CA PHE A 58 2.50 -7.22 -10.03
C PHE A 58 3.62 -6.78 -10.97
N ARG A 59 4.83 -7.23 -10.69
CA ARG A 59 6.04 -6.95 -11.46
C ARG A 59 6.73 -8.25 -11.82
N ASP A 60 7.42 -8.24 -12.96
CA ASP A 60 8.44 -9.25 -13.24
C ASP A 60 9.80 -8.65 -12.84
N GLU A 61 10.53 -9.39 -12.01
CA GLU A 61 11.88 -9.00 -11.59
C GLU A 61 12.80 -10.20 -11.80
N ALA A 62 13.60 -10.15 -12.86
CA ALA A 62 14.48 -11.24 -13.28
C ALA A 62 13.76 -12.61 -13.46
N GLY A 63 12.55 -12.58 -14.04
CA GLY A 63 11.74 -13.80 -14.27
C GLY A 63 10.97 -14.30 -13.04
N ALA A 64 11.05 -13.59 -11.91
CA ALA A 64 10.29 -13.88 -10.71
C ALA A 64 9.09 -12.93 -10.57
N LEU A 65 7.93 -13.49 -10.25
CA LEU A 65 6.74 -12.71 -9.92
C LEU A 65 6.95 -12.00 -8.58
N LYS A 66 6.89 -10.67 -8.60
CA LYS A 66 6.89 -9.81 -7.43
C LYS A 66 5.56 -9.07 -7.33
N ALA A 67 5.25 -8.57 -6.15
CA ALA A 67 4.13 -7.67 -5.97
C ALA A 67 4.46 -6.50 -5.05
N ASP A 68 3.86 -5.36 -5.32
CA ASP A 68 3.78 -4.24 -4.39
C ASP A 68 2.34 -4.16 -3.90
N TYR A 69 2.15 -4.08 -2.58
CA TYR A 69 0.82 -4.06 -1.96
C TYR A 69 0.78 -3.06 -0.82
N THR A 70 -0.29 -2.27 -0.73
CA THR A 70 -0.46 -1.35 0.41
C THR A 70 -1.16 -1.97 1.61
N ALA A 71 -1.89 -3.08 1.45
CA ALA A 71 -2.61 -3.76 2.53
C ALA A 71 -3.51 -2.83 3.38
N GLY A 72 -4.08 -1.79 2.77
CA GLY A 72 -4.90 -0.79 3.45
C GLY A 72 -4.10 0.29 4.21
N SER A 73 -2.76 0.28 4.14
CA SER A 73 -1.93 1.36 4.69
C SER A 73 -2.20 2.66 3.94
N SER A 74 -2.26 3.75 4.70
CA SER A 74 -2.43 5.09 4.15
C SER A 74 -1.14 5.64 3.55
N SER A 75 0.03 5.09 3.88
CA SER A 75 1.36 5.64 3.53
C SER A 75 2.42 4.63 3.11
N ASP A 76 2.20 3.34 3.34
CA ASP A 76 3.20 2.30 3.08
C ASP A 76 2.86 1.46 1.85
N VAL A 77 3.91 1.09 1.14
CA VAL A 77 3.89 0.10 0.07
C VAL A 77 4.86 -1.01 0.45
N PHE A 78 4.32 -2.20 0.66
CA PHE A 78 5.09 -3.39 1.03
C PHE A 78 5.43 -4.18 -0.23
N GLN A 79 6.64 -4.71 -0.30
CA GLN A 79 7.13 -5.52 -1.42
C GLN A 79 7.01 -7.00 -1.07
N TYR A 80 6.67 -7.84 -2.06
CA TYR A 80 6.43 -9.26 -1.87
C TYR A 80 7.08 -10.11 -2.94
N ASP A 81 7.54 -11.28 -2.51
CA ASP A 81 7.99 -12.36 -3.37
C ASP A 81 6.84 -13.34 -3.55
N CYS A 82 6.48 -13.63 -4.80
CA CYS A 82 5.36 -14.49 -5.14
C CYS A 82 5.81 -15.80 -5.77
N ALA A 83 5.25 -16.91 -5.29
CA ALA A 83 5.38 -18.23 -5.91
C ALA A 83 4.01 -18.73 -6.37
N SER A 84 3.94 -19.28 -7.58
CA SER A 84 2.69 -19.82 -8.13
C SER A 84 2.74 -21.34 -8.28
N ASP A 85 1.62 -22.00 -7.97
CA ASP A 85 1.38 -23.41 -8.26
C ASP A 85 0.55 -23.62 -9.55
N GLY A 86 0.36 -22.55 -10.34
CA GLY A 86 -0.47 -22.52 -11.55
C GLY A 86 -1.95 -22.24 -11.31
N LYS A 87 -2.44 -22.30 -10.06
CA LYS A 87 -3.83 -21.96 -9.69
C LYS A 87 -3.91 -20.79 -8.73
N ILE A 88 -2.95 -20.70 -7.81
CA ILE A 88 -2.83 -19.67 -6.80
C ILE A 88 -1.40 -19.12 -6.84
N ALA A 89 -1.26 -17.81 -6.70
CA ALA A 89 0.02 -17.19 -6.36
C ALA A 89 0.03 -16.88 -4.86
N THR A 90 1.02 -17.40 -4.12
CA THR A 90 1.26 -17.06 -2.71
C THR A 90 2.39 -16.06 -2.65
N CYS A 91 2.10 -14.87 -2.13
CA CYS A 91 3.03 -13.75 -2.00
C CYS A 91 3.37 -13.54 -0.53
N THR A 92 4.65 -13.46 -0.22
CA THR A 92 5.15 -13.22 1.15
C THR A 92 6.05 -12.01 1.15
N GLU A 93 5.89 -11.12 2.13
CA GLU A 93 6.62 -9.85 2.17
C GLU A 93 8.14 -10.06 2.11
N SER A 94 8.82 -9.33 1.23
CA SER A 94 10.23 -9.51 0.89
C SER A 94 11.18 -9.02 1.98
N ASN A 95 10.76 -8.03 2.79
CA ASN A 95 11.53 -7.53 3.92
C ASN A 95 10.96 -8.12 5.23
N PRO A 96 11.46 -9.26 5.71
CA PRO A 96 10.93 -9.87 6.92
C PRO A 96 11.39 -9.11 8.18
N HIS A 97 10.49 -8.87 9.13
CA HIS A 97 10.81 -8.37 10.47
C HIS A 97 11.41 -9.48 11.35
N ALA A 98 12.62 -9.93 11.00
CA ALA A 98 13.30 -11.04 11.67
C ALA A 98 13.55 -10.76 13.16
N ASP A 99 13.79 -9.50 13.51
CA ASP A 99 13.86 -9.00 14.88
C ASP A 99 12.56 -9.24 15.64
N ALA A 100 11.41 -8.88 15.04
CA ALA A 100 10.11 -9.09 15.66
C ALA A 100 9.79 -10.59 15.87
N PHE A 101 10.13 -11.45 14.90
CA PHE A 101 10.01 -12.90 15.09
C PHE A 101 10.95 -13.42 16.17
N CYS A 102 12.18 -12.90 16.25
CA CYS A 102 13.12 -13.24 17.32
C CYS A 102 12.58 -12.86 18.71
N MET A 103 12.02 -11.65 18.84
CA MET A 103 11.40 -11.18 20.07
C MET A 103 10.20 -12.06 20.46
N GLY A 104 9.32 -12.37 19.50
CA GLY A 104 8.21 -13.30 19.70
C GLY A 104 8.64 -14.70 20.13
N TYR A 105 9.75 -15.22 19.59
CA TYR A 105 10.31 -16.51 20.00
C TYR A 105 10.87 -16.45 21.42
N ALA A 106 11.73 -15.46 21.68
CA ALA A 106 12.34 -15.25 22.97
C ALA A 106 11.30 -15.03 24.08
N ALA A 107 10.10 -14.51 23.74
CA ALA A 107 9.01 -14.26 24.68
C ALA A 107 8.58 -15.52 25.45
N VAL A 108 8.72 -16.71 24.84
CA VAL A 108 8.32 -17.99 25.44
C VAL A 108 9.46 -19.00 25.59
N HIS A 109 10.67 -18.64 25.13
CA HIS A 109 11.88 -19.45 25.20
C HIS A 109 12.97 -18.77 26.03
N ASP A 110 12.66 -18.52 27.30
CA ASP A 110 13.60 -18.00 28.31
C ASP A 110 14.33 -16.70 27.95
N GLY A 111 13.75 -15.86 27.10
CA GLY A 111 14.35 -14.59 26.69
C GLY A 111 15.53 -14.76 25.73
N VAL A 112 15.60 -15.87 24.99
CA VAL A 112 16.64 -16.12 24.00
C VAL A 112 16.01 -16.39 22.63
N CYS A 113 16.42 -15.63 21.61
CA CYS A 113 16.16 -15.97 20.21
C CYS A 113 17.16 -17.03 19.74
N ASP A 114 16.66 -18.21 19.37
CA ASP A 114 17.41 -19.22 18.62
C ASP A 114 17.25 -18.96 17.10
N PRO A 115 18.31 -18.54 16.39
CA PRO A 115 18.21 -18.24 14.97
C PRO A 115 17.81 -19.43 14.10
N ALA A 116 18.27 -20.63 14.45
CA ALA A 116 17.99 -21.82 13.64
C ALA A 116 16.52 -22.23 13.77
N ALA A 117 15.98 -22.17 14.98
CA ALA A 117 14.56 -22.41 15.23
C ALA A 117 13.69 -21.38 14.51
N VAL A 118 13.99 -20.09 14.66
CA VAL A 118 13.20 -19.02 14.02
C VAL A 118 13.29 -19.09 12.49
N SER A 119 14.47 -19.33 11.92
CA SER A 119 14.65 -19.51 10.47
C SER A 119 13.79 -20.67 9.96
N THR A 120 13.80 -21.81 10.65
CA THR A 120 12.99 -22.99 10.30
C THR A 120 11.50 -22.71 10.36
N LEU A 121 11.03 -22.02 11.41
CA LEU A 121 9.61 -21.73 11.62
C LEU A 121 9.05 -20.70 10.63
N THR A 122 9.87 -19.74 10.22
CA THR A 122 9.42 -18.56 9.44
C THR A 122 9.79 -18.64 7.96
N GLY A 123 10.75 -19.50 7.59
CA GLY A 123 11.35 -19.54 6.27
C GLY A 123 12.24 -18.32 5.95
N ILE A 124 12.58 -17.49 6.94
CA ILE A 124 13.54 -16.39 6.77
C ILE A 124 14.95 -16.99 6.67
N PRO A 125 15.83 -16.50 5.76
CA PRO A 125 17.21 -16.97 5.66
C PRO A 125 17.95 -16.91 6.99
N LEU A 126 18.69 -17.97 7.32
CA LEU A 126 19.36 -18.13 8.61
C LEU A 126 20.31 -16.95 8.92
N ASP A 127 21.05 -16.47 7.93
CA ASP A 127 21.99 -15.35 8.10
C ASP A 127 21.29 -14.03 8.46
N VAL A 128 20.08 -13.81 7.95
CA VAL A 128 19.24 -12.66 8.31
C VAL A 128 18.76 -12.79 9.75
N VAL A 129 18.28 -13.98 10.14
CA VAL A 129 17.81 -14.24 11.51
C VAL A 129 18.97 -14.18 12.51
N THR A 130 20.16 -14.68 12.18
CA THR A 130 21.33 -14.62 13.06
C THR A 130 21.69 -13.19 13.42
N LYS A 131 21.73 -12.27 12.45
CA LYS A 131 22.01 -10.85 12.70
C LYS A 131 20.95 -10.19 13.59
N ALA A 132 19.68 -10.53 13.36
CA ALA A 132 18.58 -10.04 14.19
C ALA A 132 18.68 -10.58 15.63
N ALA A 133 18.96 -11.87 15.79
CA ALA A 133 19.12 -12.52 17.09
C ALA A 133 20.29 -11.96 17.90
N GLU A 134 21.41 -11.61 17.27
CA GLU A 134 22.54 -10.95 17.96
C GLU A 134 22.10 -9.66 18.64
N THR A 135 21.35 -8.82 17.90
CA THR A 135 20.83 -7.54 18.41
C THR A 135 19.78 -7.77 19.49
N VAL A 136 18.76 -8.59 19.19
CA VAL A 136 17.67 -8.92 20.11
C VAL A 136 18.18 -9.53 21.42
N ASN A 137 19.07 -10.52 21.35
CA ASN A 137 19.61 -11.16 22.54
C ASN A 137 20.48 -10.20 23.37
N ALA A 138 21.18 -9.26 22.73
CA ALA A 138 21.92 -8.22 23.44
C ALA A 138 21.00 -7.25 24.17
N ASP A 139 19.85 -6.91 23.57
CA ASP A 139 18.87 -6.01 24.18
C ASP A 139 18.07 -6.69 25.30
N LEU A 140 17.64 -7.95 25.11
CA LEU A 140 16.93 -8.72 26.13
C LEU A 140 17.76 -8.92 27.40
N LYS A 141 19.09 -9.06 27.29
CA LYS A 141 20.00 -9.14 28.45
C LYS A 141 20.04 -7.88 29.31
N LYS A 142 19.63 -6.73 28.76
CA LYS A 142 19.61 -5.44 29.49
C LYS A 142 18.35 -5.31 30.34
N LEU A 143 17.27 -6.01 29.99
CA LEU A 143 16.00 -5.97 30.70
C LEU A 143 16.10 -6.69 32.05
N LYS A 144 15.38 -6.18 33.05
CA LYS A 144 15.37 -6.77 34.40
C LYS A 144 13.96 -6.85 34.97
N GLY A 145 13.71 -7.92 35.74
CA GLY A 145 12.48 -8.07 36.51
C GLY A 145 11.22 -7.91 35.66
N ASP A 146 10.37 -6.95 36.02
CA ASP A 146 9.07 -6.70 35.39
C ASP A 146 9.17 -6.29 33.91
N GLU A 147 10.29 -5.71 33.48
CA GLU A 147 10.53 -5.34 32.07
C GLU A 147 10.51 -6.57 31.17
N ILE A 148 11.08 -7.69 31.63
CA ILE A 148 11.07 -8.96 30.90
C ILE A 148 9.64 -9.48 30.80
N ALA A 149 8.87 -9.45 31.88
CA ALA A 149 7.49 -9.93 31.89
C ALA A 149 6.59 -9.09 30.97
N GLN A 150 6.76 -7.76 30.97
CA GLN A 150 6.03 -6.85 30.09
C GLN A 150 6.41 -7.08 28.62
N GLN A 151 7.70 -7.24 28.32
CA GLN A 151 8.17 -7.53 26.96
C GLN A 151 7.58 -8.84 26.46
N ARG A 152 7.68 -9.92 27.25
CA ARG A 152 7.11 -11.24 26.91
C ARG A 152 5.61 -11.15 26.61
N LYS A 153 4.86 -10.40 27.40
CA LYS A 153 3.42 -10.20 27.19
C LYS A 153 3.12 -9.39 25.93
N SER A 154 3.93 -8.37 25.65
CA SER A 154 3.79 -7.53 24.46
C SER A 154 4.08 -8.31 23.19
N ASP A 155 5.15 -9.11 23.19
CA ASP A 155 5.64 -9.81 22.01
C ASP A 155 4.87 -11.09 21.71
N ASN A 156 4.35 -11.77 22.74
CA ASN A 156 3.47 -12.93 22.60
C ASN A 156 2.02 -12.49 22.38
N SER A 157 1.76 -11.77 21.28
CA SER A 157 0.45 -11.21 20.95
C SER A 157 0.08 -11.49 19.50
N PRO A 158 -1.15 -11.97 19.22
CA PRO A 158 -1.60 -12.19 17.85
C PRO A 158 -1.68 -10.90 17.03
N ASN A 159 -1.71 -9.73 17.68
CA ASN A 159 -1.78 -8.43 17.00
C ASN A 159 -0.43 -7.95 16.47
N ASN A 160 0.67 -8.65 16.76
CA ASN A 160 1.99 -8.29 16.28
C ASN A 160 2.15 -8.74 14.82
N LYS A 161 1.89 -7.85 13.88
CA LYS A 161 2.02 -8.13 12.44
C LYS A 161 3.50 -8.17 12.06
N MET A 162 4.07 -9.36 11.98
CA MET A 162 5.52 -9.55 11.76
C MET A 162 5.88 -9.74 10.28
N ARG A 163 4.93 -10.16 9.43
CA ARG A 163 5.16 -10.29 7.99
C ARG A 163 3.85 -10.35 7.22
N GLY A 164 3.69 -9.52 6.20
CA GLY A 164 2.57 -9.62 5.27
C GLY A 164 2.60 -10.92 4.47
N LYS A 165 1.43 -11.51 4.22
CA LYS A 165 1.29 -12.68 3.33
C LYS A 165 -0.08 -12.68 2.69
N PHE A 166 -0.15 -12.80 1.37
CA PHE A 166 -1.43 -12.92 0.69
C PHE A 166 -1.43 -14.00 -0.39
N LYS A 167 -2.62 -14.49 -0.70
CA LYS A 167 -2.85 -15.45 -1.80
C LYS A 167 -3.73 -14.82 -2.86
N VAL A 168 -3.42 -15.07 -4.13
CA VAL A 168 -4.13 -14.54 -5.28
C VAL A 168 -4.67 -15.69 -6.11
N ALA A 169 -5.97 -15.67 -6.38
CA ALA A 169 -6.62 -16.56 -7.33
C ALA A 169 -7.32 -15.73 -8.41
N ILE A 170 -7.31 -16.22 -9.65
CA ILE A 170 -8.04 -15.59 -10.76
C ILE A 170 -9.54 -15.85 -10.60
N ASP A 171 -10.34 -14.78 -10.53
CA ASP A 171 -11.79 -14.85 -10.62
C ASP A 171 -12.21 -14.77 -12.09
N LYS A 172 -12.39 -15.93 -12.72
CA LYS A 172 -12.79 -16.02 -14.12
C LYS A 172 -14.19 -15.45 -14.39
N GLY A 173 -15.07 -15.43 -13.39
CA GLY A 173 -16.44 -14.93 -13.55
C GLY A 173 -16.49 -13.40 -13.70
N ASN A 174 -15.67 -12.71 -12.92
CA ASN A 174 -15.61 -11.24 -12.89
C ASN A 174 -14.40 -10.66 -13.64
N CYS A 175 -13.57 -11.51 -14.24
CA CYS A 175 -12.27 -11.16 -14.77
C CYS A 175 -11.41 -10.31 -13.81
N GLY A 176 -11.41 -10.74 -12.55
CA GLY A 176 -10.77 -10.06 -11.43
C GLY A 176 -9.82 -10.97 -10.67
N LEU A 177 -9.36 -10.49 -9.51
CA LEU A 177 -8.63 -11.31 -8.55
C LEU A 177 -9.48 -11.53 -7.31
N THR A 178 -9.31 -12.71 -6.70
CA THR A 178 -9.66 -12.95 -5.31
C THR A 178 -8.37 -12.99 -4.52
N VAL A 179 -8.25 -12.10 -3.53
CA VAL A 179 -7.07 -11.98 -2.67
C VAL A 179 -7.46 -12.38 -1.26
N VAL A 180 -6.67 -13.25 -0.65
CA VAL A 180 -6.76 -13.59 0.78
C VAL A 180 -5.59 -12.91 1.47
N ASP A 181 -5.83 -11.76 2.07
CA ASP A 181 -4.85 -10.94 2.78
C ASP A 181 -4.70 -11.37 4.24
N LYS A 182 -3.48 -11.74 4.60
CA LYS A 182 -3.11 -12.22 5.93
C LYS A 182 -1.80 -11.59 6.39
N TYR A 183 -1.50 -11.78 7.66
CA TYR A 183 -0.15 -11.58 8.18
C TYR A 183 0.27 -12.76 9.03
N MET A 184 1.59 -12.96 9.10
CA MET A 184 2.22 -13.91 10.00
C MET A 184 2.58 -13.21 11.31
N THR A 185 2.43 -13.94 12.40
CA THR A 185 2.83 -13.54 13.75
C THR A 185 3.35 -14.76 14.50
N MET A 186 3.99 -14.55 15.66
CA MET A 186 4.41 -15.62 16.55
C MET A 186 3.66 -15.55 17.87
N VAL A 187 2.92 -16.62 18.18
CA VAL A 187 2.20 -16.77 19.45
C VAL A 187 2.49 -18.15 20.02
N ASP A 188 2.86 -18.20 21.29
CA ASP A 188 3.22 -19.41 22.03
C ASP A 188 4.30 -20.25 21.31
N GLY A 189 5.30 -19.55 20.75
CA GLY A 189 6.44 -20.16 20.06
C GLY A 189 6.10 -20.75 18.69
N LYS A 190 4.89 -20.48 18.18
CA LYS A 190 4.41 -20.96 16.89
C LYS A 190 4.12 -19.82 15.95
N VAL A 191 4.46 -20.00 14.69
CA VAL A 191 4.06 -19.09 13.61
C VAL A 191 2.61 -19.35 13.26
N ASN A 192 1.79 -18.30 13.35
CA ASN A 192 0.37 -18.33 13.03
C ASN A 192 0.08 -17.31 11.92
N GLU A 193 -0.94 -17.59 11.11
CA GLU A 193 -1.46 -16.65 10.12
C GLU A 193 -2.83 -16.13 10.56
N PHE A 194 -2.99 -14.82 10.58
CA PHE A 194 -4.26 -14.16 10.89
C PHE A 194 -4.73 -13.31 9.72
N GLU A 195 -6.04 -13.09 9.65
CA GLU A 195 -6.63 -12.20 8.66
C GLU A 195 -6.15 -10.76 8.89
N ASN A 196 -5.72 -10.09 7.82
CA ASN A 196 -5.32 -8.69 7.87
C ASN A 196 -6.53 -7.78 7.59
N VAL A 197 -6.33 -6.46 7.51
CA VAL A 197 -7.42 -5.46 7.42
C VAL A 197 -8.34 -5.70 6.22
N ILE A 198 -7.81 -6.18 5.10
CA ILE A 198 -8.58 -6.39 3.86
C ILE A 198 -9.24 -7.77 3.83
N GLY A 199 -8.66 -8.76 4.50
CA GLY A 199 -9.15 -10.13 4.55
C GLY A 199 -9.32 -10.79 3.19
N THR A 200 -10.41 -11.53 3.00
CA THR A 200 -10.73 -12.14 1.70
C THR A 200 -11.56 -11.18 0.85
N ALA A 201 -10.95 -10.66 -0.21
CA ALA A 201 -11.52 -9.57 -0.99
C ALA A 201 -11.39 -9.78 -2.51
N LYS A 202 -12.25 -9.08 -3.26
CA LYS A 202 -12.18 -9.00 -4.71
C LYS A 202 -11.38 -7.77 -5.12
N PHE A 203 -10.62 -7.93 -6.20
CA PHE A 203 -9.84 -6.84 -6.78
C PHE A 203 -10.14 -6.72 -8.26
N THR A 204 -10.29 -5.48 -8.72
CA THR A 204 -10.59 -5.12 -10.11
C THR A 204 -9.38 -4.41 -10.73
N LYS A 205 -9.10 -4.73 -12.01
CA LYS A 205 -7.98 -4.14 -12.73
C LYS A 205 -8.15 -2.63 -12.83
N THR A 206 -7.04 -1.90 -12.78
CA THR A 206 -7.02 -0.45 -12.97
C THR A 206 -5.87 -0.05 -13.91
N GLU A 207 -6.07 1.07 -14.60
CA GLU A 207 -5.07 1.74 -15.43
C GLU A 207 -4.68 3.11 -14.84
N GLU A 208 -5.20 3.44 -13.65
CA GLU A 208 -4.85 4.67 -12.95
C GLU A 208 -3.37 4.70 -12.57
N ASN A 209 -2.79 5.90 -12.62
CA ASN A 209 -1.38 6.11 -12.31
C ASN A 209 -1.20 6.35 -10.80
N PHE A 210 -0.83 5.28 -10.09
CA PHE A 210 -0.52 5.34 -8.67
C PHE A 210 0.98 5.51 -8.41
N THR A 211 1.31 6.17 -7.30
CA THR A 211 2.63 5.99 -6.68
C THR A 211 2.70 4.63 -5.94
N TRP A 212 3.85 3.97 -6.04
CA TRP A 212 4.14 2.64 -5.47
C TRP A 212 5.32 2.67 -4.51
N GLU A 213 5.45 3.80 -3.83
CA GLU A 213 6.55 4.11 -2.94
C GLU A 213 5.97 4.33 -1.54
N SER A 214 6.69 3.93 -0.50
CA SER A 214 6.31 4.30 0.86
C SER A 214 6.69 5.75 1.15
N CYS A 215 5.89 6.42 1.96
CA CYS A 215 6.29 7.69 2.55
C CYS A 215 7.40 7.46 3.57
N LYS A 216 8.60 7.97 3.29
CA LYS A 216 9.77 7.80 4.16
C LYS A 216 10.05 9.03 5.03
N ASP A 217 9.64 10.22 4.56
CA ASP A 217 10.04 11.50 5.15
C ASP A 217 8.82 12.32 5.62
N ALA A 218 7.94 11.78 6.49
CA ALA A 218 6.72 12.48 6.89
C ALA A 218 6.98 13.89 7.48
N ASP A 219 8.13 14.12 8.11
CA ASP A 219 8.51 15.42 8.68
C ASP A 219 8.89 16.48 7.63
N SER A 220 9.03 16.09 6.35
CA SER A 220 9.45 16.97 5.26
C SER A 220 8.28 17.51 4.44
N ALA A 221 7.05 17.16 4.80
CA ALA A 221 5.85 17.78 4.25
C ALA A 221 4.82 18.07 5.35
N TRP A 222 4.12 19.18 5.21
CA TRP A 222 3.12 19.58 6.18
C TRP A 222 1.94 20.29 5.50
N ALA A 223 0.79 20.21 6.17
CA ALA A 223 -0.30 21.14 5.95
C ALA A 223 -0.14 22.27 6.98
N PRO A 224 -0.23 23.55 6.59
CA PRO A 224 -0.19 24.66 7.51
C PRO A 224 -1.35 24.59 8.51
N GLY A 225 -1.08 24.98 9.74
CA GLY A 225 -2.13 25.15 10.75
C GLY A 225 -2.99 26.39 10.47
N PRO A 226 -4.13 26.54 11.14
CA PRO A 226 -4.99 27.73 11.00
C PRO A 226 -4.27 29.05 11.34
N ASP A 227 -3.17 29.00 12.09
CA ASP A 227 -2.39 30.18 12.50
C ASP A 227 -1.23 30.55 11.55
N ASP A 228 -1.03 29.81 10.44
CA ASP A 228 0.02 30.09 9.45
C ASP A 228 -0.35 31.25 8.51
N SER A 229 -0.39 32.45 9.09
CA SER A 229 -0.78 33.75 8.50
C SER A 229 0.04 34.25 7.30
N HIS A 230 1.10 33.54 6.91
CA HIS A 230 2.00 33.93 5.82
C HIS A 230 1.62 33.32 4.45
N LEU A 231 0.48 32.64 4.36
CA LEU A 231 0.05 31.94 3.16
C LEU A 231 -1.08 32.71 2.49
N ALA A 232 -0.97 32.87 1.16
CA ALA A 232 -1.97 33.52 0.33
C ALA A 232 -3.38 32.92 0.57
N ALA A 233 -4.42 33.74 0.35
CA ALA A 233 -5.81 33.33 0.46
C ALA A 233 -6.07 32.00 -0.28
N GLN A 234 -6.62 31.02 0.42
CA GLN A 234 -6.89 29.68 -0.14
C GLN A 234 -8.28 29.66 -0.81
N PRO A 235 -8.44 28.90 -1.92
CA PRO A 235 -9.76 28.56 -2.43
C PRO A 235 -10.58 27.89 -1.32
N ALA A 236 -11.87 28.22 -1.22
CA ALA A 236 -12.75 27.59 -0.25
C ALA A 236 -12.74 26.06 -0.41
N GLY A 237 -12.43 25.34 0.67
CA GLY A 237 -12.37 23.86 0.69
C GLY A 237 -11.08 23.23 0.16
N ALA A 238 -10.06 24.04 -0.19
CA ALA A 238 -8.71 23.53 -0.45
C ALA A 238 -7.85 23.63 0.81
N ILE A 239 -6.94 22.67 0.98
CA ILE A 239 -5.89 22.70 2.00
C ILE A 239 -4.56 22.88 1.27
N LYS A 240 -3.77 23.87 1.69
CA LYS A 240 -2.40 24.04 1.21
C LYS A 240 -1.50 22.95 1.79
N PHE A 241 -0.60 22.44 0.97
CA PHE A 241 0.45 21.52 1.36
C PHE A 241 1.79 22.07 0.93
N SER A 242 2.79 21.83 1.75
CA SER A 242 4.16 22.23 1.48
C SER A 242 5.10 21.06 1.70
N ALA A 243 6.10 20.94 0.85
CA ALA A 243 7.19 19.98 0.99
C ALA A 243 8.53 20.69 0.86
N MET A 244 9.53 20.22 1.59
CA MET A 244 10.90 20.73 1.55
C MET A 244 11.91 19.60 1.38
N LEU A 245 13.13 19.97 1.02
CA LEU A 245 14.28 19.08 1.14
C LEU A 245 14.91 19.20 2.52
N GLN A 246 15.20 18.07 3.15
CA GLN A 246 16.02 18.05 4.36
C GLN A 246 17.44 18.55 4.05
N LYS A 247 18.16 19.04 5.08
CA LYS A 247 19.48 19.68 4.91
C LYS A 247 20.51 18.77 4.23
N ASP A 248 20.47 17.47 4.51
CA ASP A 248 21.30 16.46 3.87
C ASP A 248 20.90 16.22 2.40
N GLN A 249 19.61 16.25 2.09
CA GLN A 249 19.06 16.13 0.73
C GLN A 249 19.33 17.36 -0.15
N GLN A 250 19.62 18.52 0.45
CA GLN A 250 20.03 19.72 -0.28
C GLN A 250 21.45 19.62 -0.85
N LYS A 251 22.28 18.68 -0.37
CA LYS A 251 23.63 18.49 -0.91
C LYS A 251 23.54 17.95 -2.34
N GLY A 252 24.24 18.62 -3.27
CA GLY A 252 24.28 18.20 -4.67
C GLY A 252 23.05 18.58 -5.50
N THR A 253 22.25 19.56 -5.04
CA THR A 253 21.18 20.19 -5.83
C THR A 253 21.57 21.54 -6.42
N ALA A 254 22.75 22.06 -6.06
CA ALA A 254 23.26 23.33 -6.56
C ALA A 254 23.37 23.30 -8.09
N GLY A 255 22.74 24.27 -8.76
CA GLY A 255 22.71 24.36 -10.23
C GLY A 255 21.68 23.45 -10.91
N CYS A 256 20.92 22.64 -10.17
CA CYS A 256 19.91 21.75 -10.72
C CYS A 256 18.51 22.38 -10.67
N THR A 257 17.64 21.99 -11.61
CA THR A 257 16.21 22.27 -11.53
C THR A 257 15.55 21.23 -10.63
N LEU A 258 14.77 21.68 -9.64
CA LEU A 258 14.08 20.82 -8.69
C LEU A 258 12.60 20.79 -9.01
N THR A 259 12.04 19.58 -9.16
CA THR A 259 10.62 19.39 -9.47
C THR A 259 9.96 18.37 -8.54
N ALA A 260 8.63 18.38 -8.47
CA ALA A 260 7.87 17.38 -7.73
C ALA A 260 6.58 17.00 -8.45
N GLU A 261 6.24 15.71 -8.42
CA GLU A 261 4.92 15.23 -8.80
C GLU A 261 4.05 15.06 -7.54
N VAL A 262 2.81 15.55 -7.60
CA VAL A 262 1.90 15.52 -6.46
C VAL A 262 0.88 14.40 -6.62
N TYR A 263 0.71 13.61 -5.56
CA TYR A 263 -0.33 12.59 -5.47
C TYR A 263 -1.23 12.87 -4.27
N LYS A 264 -2.54 12.70 -4.46
CA LYS A 264 -3.54 12.69 -3.39
C LYS A 264 -4.07 11.26 -3.26
N ASP A 265 -4.00 10.70 -2.06
CA ASP A 265 -4.46 9.34 -1.76
C ASP A 265 -3.96 8.36 -2.81
N TRP A 266 -2.66 8.50 -3.11
CA TRP A 266 -1.89 7.70 -4.06
C TRP A 266 -2.13 7.98 -5.54
N ILE A 267 -3.15 8.75 -5.90
CA ILE A 267 -3.53 9.10 -7.26
C ILE A 267 -2.88 10.43 -7.64
N LYS A 268 -2.30 10.53 -8.83
CA LYS A 268 -1.67 11.77 -9.30
C LYS A 268 -2.71 12.91 -9.34
N ALA A 269 -2.45 13.99 -8.61
CA ALA A 269 -3.40 15.09 -8.41
C ALA A 269 -3.18 16.25 -9.38
N GLU A 270 -1.93 16.60 -9.67
CA GLU A 270 -1.56 17.77 -10.47
C GLU A 270 -0.44 17.46 -11.48
N GLY A 271 -0.12 18.47 -12.30
CA GLY A 271 1.09 18.49 -13.10
C GLY A 271 2.35 18.56 -12.24
N GLU A 272 3.51 18.61 -12.90
CA GLU A 272 4.79 18.74 -12.21
C GLU A 272 4.96 20.16 -11.63
N LEU A 273 5.31 20.24 -10.34
CA LEU A 273 5.63 21.48 -9.64
C LEU A 273 7.12 21.78 -9.77
N THR A 274 7.47 23.05 -9.93
CA THR A 274 8.87 23.52 -9.81
C THR A 274 9.10 24.08 -8.41
N ALA A 275 10.25 23.74 -7.80
CA ALA A 275 10.57 24.25 -6.48
C ALA A 275 10.79 25.77 -6.51
N THR A 276 10.27 26.46 -5.49
CA THR A 276 10.68 27.83 -5.16
C THR A 276 11.81 27.79 -4.13
N THR A 277 12.62 28.84 -4.06
CA THR A 277 13.71 28.93 -3.07
C THR A 277 13.32 29.93 -1.99
N ASP A 278 13.28 29.49 -0.74
CA ASP A 278 13.10 30.34 0.43
C ASP A 278 14.44 30.48 1.17
N ALA A 279 14.80 31.71 1.57
CA ALA A 279 16.09 31.99 2.20
C ALA A 279 16.28 31.31 3.57
N LYS A 280 15.17 31.03 4.28
CA LYS A 280 15.16 30.40 5.60
C LYS A 280 15.06 28.88 5.49
N TRP A 281 14.30 28.39 4.51
CA TRP A 281 13.87 27.00 4.46
C TRP A 281 14.48 26.18 3.31
N GLY A 282 15.10 26.82 2.33
CA GLY A 282 15.67 26.18 1.15
C GLY A 282 14.62 25.90 0.06
N PRO A 283 14.85 24.90 -0.82
CA PRO A 283 13.91 24.53 -1.85
C PRO A 283 12.58 23.99 -1.29
N ARG A 284 11.47 24.53 -1.80
CA ARG A 284 10.11 24.23 -1.35
C ARG A 284 9.15 24.03 -2.53
N TRP A 285 8.25 23.07 -2.40
CA TRP A 285 7.10 22.88 -3.28
C TRP A 285 5.82 23.19 -2.52
N ASP A 286 4.90 23.87 -3.19
CA ASP A 286 3.60 24.26 -2.64
C ASP A 286 2.50 23.87 -3.61
N THR A 287 1.41 23.32 -3.07
CA THR A 287 0.19 23.00 -3.81
C THR A 287 -1.03 23.21 -2.91
N SER A 288 -2.20 23.35 -3.53
CA SER A 288 -3.48 23.43 -2.82
C SER A 288 -4.39 22.33 -3.32
N ILE A 289 -4.74 21.39 -2.43
CA ILE A 289 -5.51 20.21 -2.79
C ILE A 289 -6.90 20.30 -2.16
N SER A 290 -7.94 20.13 -2.98
CA SER A 290 -9.32 20.03 -2.49
C SER A 290 -9.58 18.65 -1.89
N LEU A 291 -10.00 18.65 -0.63
CA LEU A 291 -10.36 17.45 0.15
C LEU A 291 -11.81 17.57 0.60
N SER A 292 -12.72 17.02 -0.20
CA SER A 292 -14.17 17.11 0.03
C SER A 292 -14.77 15.90 0.74
N GLU A 293 -14.02 14.79 0.82
CA GLU A 293 -14.47 13.59 1.52
C GLU A 293 -14.01 13.67 2.98
N THR A 294 -14.83 13.17 3.92
CA THR A 294 -14.43 13.07 5.32
C THR A 294 -13.53 11.85 5.51
N GLY A 295 -12.54 11.98 6.39
CA GLY A 295 -11.59 10.90 6.67
C GLY A 295 -10.14 11.33 6.66
N LYS A 296 -9.24 10.34 6.59
CA LYS A 296 -7.80 10.57 6.51
C LYS A 296 -7.39 10.66 5.05
N HIS A 297 -6.65 11.71 4.71
CA HIS A 297 -6.09 11.93 3.38
C HIS A 297 -4.58 12.07 3.47
N VAL A 298 -3.88 11.63 2.42
CA VAL A 298 -2.44 11.73 2.31
C VAL A 298 -2.06 12.43 1.01
N VAL A 299 -1.25 13.47 1.12
CA VAL A 299 -0.66 14.16 -0.03
C VAL A 299 0.82 13.83 -0.10
N TYR A 300 1.26 13.33 -1.25
CA TYR A 300 2.63 12.93 -1.52
C TYR A 300 3.29 13.91 -2.47
N PHE A 301 4.58 14.13 -2.25
CA PHE A 301 5.46 14.83 -3.18
C PHE A 301 6.58 13.87 -3.57
N ASP A 302 6.54 13.38 -4.80
CA ASP A 302 7.65 12.63 -5.37
C ASP A 302 8.64 13.60 -6.01
N ARG A 303 9.79 13.77 -5.38
CA ARG A 303 10.72 14.88 -5.66
C ARG A 303 11.83 14.43 -6.59
N TYR A 304 12.20 15.29 -7.52
CA TYR A 304 13.21 15.05 -8.53
C TYR A 304 14.19 16.22 -8.63
N LYS A 305 15.43 15.94 -9.04
CA LYS A 305 16.41 16.92 -9.49
C LYS A 305 16.76 16.66 -10.94
N THR A 306 16.94 17.72 -11.71
CA THR A 306 17.45 17.66 -13.07
C THR A 306 18.74 18.45 -13.14
N CYS A 307 19.86 17.74 -13.28
CA CYS A 307 21.20 18.32 -13.42
C CYS A 307 21.74 17.89 -14.79
N ASP A 308 22.26 18.82 -15.59
CA ASP A 308 22.79 18.53 -16.94
C ASP A 308 21.83 17.70 -17.82
N GLY A 309 20.53 17.99 -17.72
CA GLY A 309 19.46 17.31 -18.45
C GLY A 309 19.09 15.91 -17.94
N LYS A 310 19.74 15.39 -16.89
CA LYS A 310 19.41 14.09 -16.27
C LYS A 310 18.47 14.28 -15.09
N LYS A 311 17.25 13.77 -15.21
CA LYS A 311 16.26 13.75 -14.13
C LYS A 311 16.49 12.54 -13.22
N GLU A 312 16.78 12.80 -11.96
CA GLU A 312 17.01 11.80 -10.92
C GLU A 312 16.00 12.00 -9.80
N ARG A 313 15.47 10.88 -9.28
CA ARG A 313 14.56 10.91 -8.14
C ARG A 313 15.34 11.16 -6.85
N ILE A 314 14.87 12.13 -6.06
CA ILE A 314 15.42 12.45 -4.74
C ILE A 314 14.76 11.58 -3.68
N GLY A 315 13.43 11.45 -3.75
CA GLY A 315 12.65 10.63 -2.83
C GLY A 315 11.26 11.19 -2.56
N MET A 316 10.45 10.44 -1.82
CA MET A 316 9.06 10.77 -1.55
C MET A 316 8.83 11.21 -0.11
N THR A 317 8.16 12.35 0.04
CA THR A 317 7.66 12.87 1.32
C THR A 317 6.14 12.92 1.28
N CYS A 318 5.47 12.89 2.43
CA CYS A 318 4.02 12.99 2.50
C CYS A 318 3.55 13.79 3.71
N ALA A 319 2.36 14.36 3.59
CA ALA A 319 1.63 14.98 4.68
C ALA A 319 0.28 14.27 4.84
N MET A 320 -0.09 13.98 6.08
CA MET A 320 -1.39 13.39 6.41
C MET A 320 -2.28 14.42 7.08
N VAL A 321 -3.55 14.48 6.65
CA VAL A 321 -4.57 15.33 7.27
C VAL A 321 -5.84 14.54 7.52
N ARG A 322 -6.62 14.98 8.49
CA ARG A 322 -7.96 14.45 8.75
C ARG A 322 -8.98 15.53 8.45
N VAL A 323 -9.93 15.24 7.56
CA VAL A 323 -11.09 16.08 7.26
C VAL A 323 -12.27 15.55 8.06
N GLU A 324 -12.94 16.45 8.78
CA GLU A 324 -14.09 16.18 9.65
C GLU A 324 -15.42 16.53 8.97
#